data_AF-A0A0B0Q5K2-F1
#
_entry.id   AF-A0A0B0Q5K2-F1
#
_cell.length_a   1.000
_cell.length_b   1.000
_cell.length_c   1.000
_cell.angle_alpha   90.00
_cell.angle_beta   90.00
_cell.angle_gamma   90.00
#
_symmetry.space_group_name_H-M   'P 1'
#
loop_
_entity.id
_entity.type
_entity.pdbx_description
1 polymer ?
#
loop_
_entity_poly.entity_id
_entity_poly.type
_entity_poly.pdbx_seq_one_letter_code
_entity_poly.pdbx_strand_id
1 'polypeptide(L)'
;MRKTSIKLLLAYLAGDVAVLAVSLMQGGNWLLNTQAAFACSLLITFASFYSYHRMVQSRLATGAIPPDKFEHYYEDDDEESEKENEDATTQDHPLESEKKPPKIGFKESFQNLSLSYKSAFSVYRIATYGILFLTLSVLVHKSRFDAVAFLIGLSVIPLSGLFGAVFLKKDFYGTYES
;
A
#
# COMPACT_ATOMS: atom_id res chain seq x y z
N MET A 1 -4.15 10.28 -13.06
CA MET A 1 -3.23 9.17 -12.70
C MET A 1 -1.77 9.39 -13.12
N ARG A 2 -1.34 9.25 -14.40
CA ARG A 2 0.11 9.28 -14.78
C ARG A 2 0.94 10.41 -14.16
N LYS A 3 0.44 11.66 -14.13
CA LYS A 3 1.15 12.82 -13.57
C LYS A 3 1.54 12.63 -12.09
N THR A 4 0.65 12.06 -11.27
CA THR A 4 0.86 11.79 -9.84
C THR A 4 1.95 10.75 -9.61
N SER A 5 1.90 9.64 -10.36
CA SER A 5 2.92 8.57 -10.28
C SER A 5 4.31 9.07 -10.70
N ILE A 6 4.37 9.96 -11.70
CA ILE A 6 5.62 10.59 -12.14
C ILE A 6 6.17 11.54 -11.06
N LYS A 7 5.33 12.37 -10.41
CA LYS A 7 5.74 13.20 -9.25
C LYS A 7 6.35 12.34 -8.13
N LEU A 8 5.73 11.22 -7.78
CA LEU A 8 6.25 10.31 -6.74
C LEU A 8 7.56 9.62 -7.16
N LEU A 9 7.66 9.14 -8.40
CA LEU A 9 8.90 8.55 -8.92
C LEU A 9 10.05 9.56 -8.92
N LEU A 10 9.77 10.81 -9.30
CA LEU A 10 10.76 11.89 -9.26
C LEU A 10 11.18 12.23 -7.83
N ALA A 11 10.27 12.17 -6.84
CA ALA A 11 10.60 12.35 -5.43
C ALA A 11 11.47 11.20 -4.86
N TYR A 12 11.23 9.96 -5.28
CA TYR A 12 12.11 8.83 -4.95
C TYR A 12 13.51 9.02 -5.55
N LEU A 13 13.57 9.41 -6.83
CA LEU A 13 14.84 9.62 -7.53
C LEU A 13 15.62 10.82 -6.97
N ALA A 14 14.96 11.91 -6.60
CA ALA A 14 15.58 13.06 -5.96
C ALA A 14 16.14 12.72 -4.57
N GLY A 15 15.41 11.91 -3.79
CA GLY A 15 15.90 11.40 -2.50
C GLY A 15 17.14 10.50 -2.65
N ASP A 16 17.14 9.63 -3.65
CA ASP A 16 18.31 8.79 -3.97
C ASP A 16 19.50 9.62 -4.45
N VAL A 17 19.31 10.60 -5.33
CA VAL A 17 20.38 11.53 -5.76
C VAL A 17 20.99 12.28 -4.57
N ALA A 18 20.18 12.70 -3.59
CA ALA A 18 20.70 13.33 -2.37
C ALA A 18 21.55 12.36 -1.53
N VAL A 19 21.10 11.12 -1.33
CA VAL A 19 21.87 10.09 -0.61
C VAL A 19 23.11 9.65 -1.39
N LEU A 20 23.05 9.61 -2.72
CA LEU A 20 24.18 9.31 -3.60
C LEU A 20 25.25 10.41 -3.49
N ALA A 21 24.87 11.69 -3.47
CA ALA A 21 25.79 12.80 -3.23
C ALA A 21 26.49 12.69 -1.87
N VAL A 22 25.74 12.43 -0.79
CA VAL A 22 26.32 12.19 0.56
C VAL A 22 27.24 10.96 0.56
N SER A 23 26.85 9.88 -0.11
CA SER A 23 27.65 8.66 -0.22
C SER A 23 28.98 8.87 -0.94
N LEU A 24 29.00 9.75 -1.95
CA LEU A 24 30.23 10.12 -2.67
C LEU A 24 31.16 10.99 -1.81
N MET A 25 30.61 11.88 -0.98
CA MET A 25 31.42 12.67 -0.04
C MET A 25 32.07 11.81 1.05
N GLN A 26 31.39 10.75 1.48
CA GLN A 26 31.84 9.87 2.57
C GLN A 26 32.75 8.73 2.08
N GLY A 27 32.55 8.27 0.85
CA GLY A 27 33.45 7.38 0.13
C GLY A 27 33.45 5.91 0.61
N GLY A 28 34.41 5.14 0.10
CA GLY A 28 34.60 3.74 0.47
C GLY A 28 33.38 2.86 0.16
N ASN A 29 32.86 2.18 1.19
CA ASN A 29 31.76 1.22 1.03
C ASN A 29 30.36 1.88 1.07
N TRP A 30 30.26 3.17 1.41
CA TRP A 30 28.97 3.84 1.61
C TRP A 30 28.08 3.75 0.38
N LEU A 31 28.62 4.13 -0.79
CA LEU A 31 27.91 4.08 -2.07
C LEU A 31 27.36 2.69 -2.39
N LEU A 32 28.11 1.62 -2.10
CA LEU A 32 27.64 0.25 -2.34
C LEU A 32 26.48 -0.11 -1.41
N ASN A 33 26.53 0.30 -0.14
CA ASN A 33 25.50 -0.02 0.85
C ASN A 33 24.22 0.79 0.62
N THR A 34 24.32 2.10 0.38
CA THR A 34 23.16 2.97 0.12
C THR A 34 22.45 2.55 -1.16
N GLN A 35 23.18 2.32 -2.25
CA GLN A 35 22.58 1.95 -3.54
C GLN A 35 22.00 0.53 -3.54
N ALA A 36 22.64 -0.43 -2.87
CA ALA A 36 22.08 -1.77 -2.71
C ALA A 36 20.80 -1.76 -1.86
N ALA A 37 20.77 -0.97 -0.77
CA ALA A 37 19.59 -0.79 0.06
C ALA A 37 18.45 -0.08 -0.68
N PHE A 38 18.77 0.98 -1.43
CA PHE A 38 17.82 1.70 -2.27
C PHE A 38 17.19 0.77 -3.30
N ALA A 39 18.00 0.02 -4.07
CA ALA A 39 17.52 -0.96 -5.03
C ALA A 39 16.60 -2.04 -4.40
N CYS A 40 16.96 -2.55 -3.22
CA CYS A 40 16.10 -3.48 -2.48
C CYS A 40 14.79 -2.82 -2.03
N SER A 41 14.82 -1.59 -1.50
CA SER A 41 13.61 -0.86 -1.08
C SER A 41 12.67 -0.60 -2.28
N LEU A 42 13.25 -0.29 -3.44
CA LEU A 42 12.54 -0.04 -4.69
C LEU A 42 11.87 -1.32 -5.19
N LEU A 43 12.59 -2.44 -5.20
CA LEU A 43 12.03 -3.76 -5.53
C LEU A 43 10.88 -4.16 -4.58
N ILE A 44 11.05 -4.00 -3.25
CA ILE A 44 10.00 -4.28 -2.26
C ILE A 44 8.75 -3.41 -2.52
N THR A 45 8.96 -2.14 -2.85
CA THR A 45 7.89 -1.18 -3.15
C THR A 45 7.14 -1.58 -4.42
N PHE A 46 7.84 -1.88 -5.52
CA PHE A 46 7.24 -2.38 -6.76
C PHE A 46 6.51 -3.71 -6.57
N ALA A 47 7.10 -4.67 -5.85
CA ALA A 47 6.47 -5.95 -5.54
C ALA A 47 5.20 -5.78 -4.68
N SER A 48 5.18 -4.79 -3.79
CA SER A 48 4.01 -4.45 -2.97
C SER A 48 2.89 -3.80 -3.81
N PHE A 49 3.22 -2.86 -4.70
CA PHE A 49 2.23 -2.31 -5.64
C PHE A 49 1.68 -3.37 -6.60
N TYR A 50 2.54 -4.23 -7.16
CA TYR A 50 2.13 -5.32 -8.04
C TYR A 50 1.25 -6.35 -7.31
N SER A 51 1.63 -6.73 -6.08
CA SER A 51 0.81 -7.54 -5.17
C SER A 51 -0.58 -6.96 -4.98
N TYR A 52 -0.65 -5.67 -4.66
CA TYR A 52 -1.89 -4.99 -4.38
C TYR A 52 -2.78 -4.92 -5.64
N HIS A 53 -2.21 -4.52 -6.78
CA HIS A 53 -2.93 -4.45 -8.05
C HIS A 53 -3.52 -5.82 -8.46
N ARG A 54 -2.73 -6.89 -8.36
CA ARG A 54 -3.20 -8.26 -8.65
C ARG A 54 -4.31 -8.71 -7.69
N MET A 55 -4.21 -8.36 -6.40
CA MET A 55 -5.26 -8.64 -5.42
C MET A 55 -6.56 -7.90 -5.76
N VAL A 56 -6.48 -6.60 -6.07
CA VAL A 56 -7.64 -5.78 -6.46
C VAL A 56 -8.29 -6.34 -7.72
N GLN A 57 -7.52 -6.60 -8.78
CA GLN A 57 -8.04 -7.23 -10.01
C GLN A 57 -8.71 -8.58 -9.73
N SER A 58 -8.14 -9.41 -8.85
CA SER A 58 -8.72 -10.70 -8.47
C SER A 58 -10.08 -10.54 -7.76
N ARG A 59 -10.27 -9.49 -6.95
CA ARG A 59 -11.54 -9.19 -6.26
C ARG A 59 -12.61 -8.71 -7.25
N LEU A 60 -12.23 -7.81 -8.17
CA LEU A 60 -13.12 -7.35 -9.25
C LEU A 60 -13.57 -8.54 -10.12
N ALA A 61 -12.65 -9.42 -10.52
CA ALA A 61 -12.95 -10.58 -11.35
C ALA A 61 -13.79 -11.68 -10.67
N THR A 62 -13.89 -11.70 -9.34
CA THR A 62 -14.77 -12.62 -8.60
C THR A 62 -16.14 -12.04 -8.28
N GLY A 63 -16.43 -10.79 -8.68
CA GLY A 63 -17.69 -10.11 -8.32
C GLY A 63 -17.85 -9.88 -6.81
N ALA A 64 -16.80 -10.06 -6.01
CA ALA A 64 -16.81 -9.94 -4.55
C ALA A 64 -16.69 -8.47 -4.09
N ILE A 65 -17.39 -7.58 -4.78
CA ILE A 65 -17.69 -6.22 -4.33
C ILE A 65 -19.03 -6.35 -3.59
N PRO A 66 -19.09 -6.15 -2.26
CA PRO A 66 -20.39 -6.05 -1.60
C PRO A 66 -21.13 -4.84 -2.22
N PRO A 67 -22.36 -5.02 -2.76
CA PRO A 67 -23.06 -3.93 -3.44
C PRO A 67 -23.26 -2.70 -2.53
N ASP A 68 -23.36 -2.93 -1.23
CA ASP A 68 -23.89 -1.98 -0.24
C ASP A 68 -22.82 -1.08 0.42
N LYS A 69 -21.60 -0.99 -0.13
CA LYS A 69 -20.48 -0.28 0.56
C LYS A 69 -19.68 0.74 -0.25
N PHE A 70 -20.10 1.04 -1.47
CA PHE A 70 -19.51 2.12 -2.28
C PHE A 70 -20.51 3.20 -2.70
N GLU A 71 -21.81 2.93 -2.59
CA GLU A 71 -22.88 3.88 -2.94
C GLU A 71 -22.87 5.10 -2.01
N HIS A 72 -22.66 4.88 -0.71
CA HIS A 72 -22.74 5.91 0.34
C HIS A 72 -21.52 6.87 0.46
N TYR A 73 -20.69 7.00 -0.58
CA TYR A 73 -19.55 7.95 -0.62
C TYR A 73 -19.60 8.92 -1.81
N TYR A 74 -20.69 8.88 -2.59
CA TYR A 74 -20.92 9.70 -3.78
C TYR A 74 -22.38 10.19 -3.88
N GLU A 75 -23.09 10.29 -2.76
CA GLU A 75 -24.28 11.14 -2.68
C GLU A 75 -23.78 12.53 -2.26
N ASP A 76 -23.84 13.46 -3.21
CA ASP A 76 -23.31 14.81 -3.11
C ASP A 76 -24.08 15.66 -2.09
N ASP A 77 -23.40 16.67 -1.54
CA ASP A 77 -24.03 17.79 -0.85
C ASP A 77 -24.87 18.59 -1.88
N ASP A 78 -26.18 18.37 -1.91
CA ASP A 78 -27.14 19.20 -2.65
C ASP A 78 -28.33 19.61 -1.75
N GLU A 79 -28.89 20.79 -2.03
CA GLU A 79 -29.52 21.65 -1.03
C GLU A 79 -31.00 21.32 -0.70
N GLU A 80 -31.31 21.47 0.59
CA GLU A 80 -32.57 21.95 1.21
C GLU A 80 -33.78 22.22 0.29
N SER A 81 -34.86 21.41 0.41
CA SER A 81 -36.23 21.91 0.24
C SER A 81 -37.31 21.00 0.88
N GLU A 82 -38.34 21.64 1.44
CA GLU A 82 -39.40 21.06 2.28
C GLU A 82 -40.55 20.41 1.46
N LYS A 83 -41.20 19.34 1.99
CA LYS A 83 -42.63 19.36 2.42
C LYS A 83 -43.19 17.99 2.90
N GLU A 84 -44.21 18.10 3.77
CA GLU A 84 -44.89 17.03 4.51
C GLU A 84 -45.95 16.21 3.72
N ASN A 85 -46.48 15.20 4.43
CA ASN A 85 -47.77 14.47 4.32
C ASN A 85 -47.60 12.98 3.93
N GLU A 86 -47.80 12.03 4.86
CA GLU A 86 -49.08 11.39 5.27
C GLU A 86 -49.66 10.48 4.15
N ASP A 87 -50.15 9.24 4.37
CA ASP A 87 -50.25 8.33 5.54
C ASP A 87 -50.57 6.89 5.01
N ALA A 88 -50.51 5.87 5.88
CA ALA A 88 -51.13 4.52 5.73
C ALA A 88 -50.56 3.57 4.64
N THR A 89 -50.62 2.23 4.70
CA THR A 89 -50.98 1.22 5.73
C THR A 89 -50.52 -0.17 5.22
N THR A 90 -50.22 -1.25 5.95
CA THR A 90 -49.79 -1.61 7.34
C THR A 90 -49.47 -3.14 7.30
N GLN A 91 -48.98 -3.75 8.40
CA GLN A 91 -48.92 -5.21 8.70
C GLN A 91 -47.63 -5.99 8.31
N ASP A 92 -47.10 -6.90 9.14
CA ASP A 92 -47.12 -6.98 10.61
C ASP A 92 -46.07 -7.99 11.16
N HIS A 93 -45.30 -7.55 12.16
CA HIS A 93 -44.77 -8.35 13.29
C HIS A 93 -43.80 -9.55 13.03
N PRO A 94 -43.05 -10.03 14.06
CA PRO A 94 -41.63 -10.36 13.92
C PRO A 94 -41.30 -11.78 14.42
N LEU A 95 -40.01 -12.12 14.60
CA LEU A 95 -39.48 -12.71 15.84
C LEU A 95 -37.96 -12.96 15.78
N GLU A 96 -37.33 -12.73 16.92
CA GLU A 96 -35.91 -12.91 17.23
C GLU A 96 -35.51 -14.40 17.21
N SER A 97 -34.37 -14.77 16.61
CA SER A 97 -33.77 -16.10 16.85
C SER A 97 -32.24 -16.14 16.70
N GLU A 98 -31.64 -16.90 17.61
CA GLU A 98 -30.23 -16.99 17.96
C GLU A 98 -29.20 -17.31 16.87
N LYS A 99 -28.00 -16.75 17.11
CA LYS A 99 -26.67 -17.38 16.95
C LYS A 99 -26.66 -18.83 16.44
N LYS A 100 -26.06 -19.02 15.27
CA LYS A 100 -25.06 -20.09 15.09
C LYS A 100 -23.83 -19.50 14.39
N PRO A 101 -22.64 -19.46 15.03
CA PRO A 101 -21.43 -19.21 14.26
C PRO A 101 -21.28 -20.36 13.26
N PRO A 102 -20.99 -20.09 11.97
CA PRO A 102 -20.67 -21.17 11.05
C PRO A 102 -19.49 -21.94 11.65
N LYS A 103 -19.63 -23.26 11.80
CA LYS A 103 -18.54 -24.14 12.23
C LYS A 103 -17.55 -24.28 11.06
N ILE A 104 -16.85 -23.20 10.73
CA ILE A 104 -15.82 -23.17 9.70
C ILE A 104 -14.74 -24.15 10.15
N GLY A 105 -14.75 -25.35 9.58
CA GLY A 105 -13.85 -26.42 10.03
C GLY A 105 -12.40 -25.97 9.92
N PHE A 106 -11.52 -26.38 10.82
CA PHE A 106 -10.12 -25.95 10.80
C PHE A 106 -9.47 -26.14 9.41
N LYS A 107 -9.84 -27.21 8.67
CA LYS A 107 -9.41 -27.44 7.29
C LYS A 107 -9.98 -26.43 6.28
N GLU A 108 -11.25 -26.04 6.40
CA GLU A 108 -11.88 -25.01 5.55
C GLU A 108 -11.39 -23.60 5.91
N SER A 109 -11.15 -23.33 7.19
CA SER A 109 -10.40 -22.16 7.65
C SER A 109 -9.02 -22.16 6.99
N PHE A 110 -8.27 -23.25 7.00
CA PHE A 110 -6.95 -23.32 6.35
C PHE A 110 -7.01 -23.26 4.82
N GLN A 111 -8.08 -23.71 4.17
CA GLN A 111 -8.25 -23.60 2.72
C GLN A 111 -8.68 -22.18 2.30
N ASN A 112 -9.62 -21.55 3.02
CA ASN A 112 -10.02 -20.15 2.79
C ASN A 112 -8.92 -19.16 3.21
N LEU A 113 -8.19 -19.46 4.29
CA LEU A 113 -6.97 -18.76 4.65
C LEU A 113 -5.95 -19.00 3.53
N SER A 114 -5.63 -20.23 3.10
CA SER A 114 -4.71 -20.49 1.99
C SER A 114 -5.05 -19.71 0.70
N LEU A 115 -6.32 -19.70 0.26
CA LEU A 115 -6.76 -18.88 -0.87
C LEU A 115 -6.54 -17.37 -0.60
N SER A 116 -6.94 -16.89 0.56
CA SER A 116 -6.81 -15.48 0.96
C SER A 116 -5.36 -15.07 1.27
N TYR A 117 -4.50 -16.00 1.64
CA TYR A 117 -3.10 -15.84 2.03
C TYR A 117 -2.23 -15.91 0.78
N LYS A 118 -2.57 -16.75 -0.19
CA LYS A 118 -2.02 -16.69 -1.56
C LYS A 118 -2.39 -15.39 -2.28
N SER A 119 -3.47 -14.72 -1.85
CA SER A 119 -3.90 -13.39 -2.31
C SER A 119 -3.23 -12.24 -1.55
N ALA A 120 -3.16 -12.32 -0.21
CA ALA A 120 -2.65 -11.25 0.67
C ALA A 120 -1.12 -11.30 0.89
N PHE A 121 -0.54 -12.49 1.08
CA PHE A 121 0.90 -12.72 1.01
C PHE A 121 1.29 -13.01 -0.43
N SER A 122 1.53 -11.94 -1.17
CA SER A 122 2.19 -12.07 -2.47
C SER A 122 3.52 -12.80 -2.32
N VAL A 123 3.67 -13.88 -3.08
CA VAL A 123 4.95 -14.55 -3.33
C VAL A 123 6.04 -13.53 -3.73
N TYR A 124 5.66 -12.47 -4.45
CA TYR A 124 6.51 -11.34 -4.82
C TYR A 124 7.16 -10.63 -3.62
N ARG A 125 6.41 -10.31 -2.55
CA ARG A 125 6.98 -9.68 -1.34
C ARG A 125 7.97 -10.62 -0.63
N ILE A 126 7.62 -11.91 -0.51
CA ILE A 126 8.50 -12.94 0.06
C ILE A 126 9.80 -13.06 -0.75
N ALA A 127 9.70 -13.09 -2.09
CA ALA A 127 10.85 -13.10 -2.98
C ALA A 127 11.73 -11.85 -2.82
N THR A 128 11.14 -10.64 -2.70
CA THR A 128 11.92 -9.42 -2.47
C THR A 128 12.59 -9.36 -1.09
N TYR A 129 11.99 -9.93 -0.05
CA TYR A 129 12.66 -10.09 1.25
C TYR A 129 13.79 -11.12 1.18
N GLY A 130 13.65 -12.17 0.37
CA GLY A 130 14.75 -13.09 0.04
C GLY A 130 15.91 -12.39 -0.69
N ILE A 131 15.61 -11.51 -1.65
CA ILE A 131 16.62 -10.68 -2.33
C ILE A 131 17.30 -9.72 -1.36
N LEU A 132 16.54 -9.04 -0.47
CA LEU A 132 17.09 -8.18 0.59
C LEU A 132 18.05 -8.96 1.49
N PHE A 133 17.64 -10.15 1.96
CA PHE A 133 18.47 -11.02 2.78
C PHE A 133 19.74 -11.49 2.05
N LEU A 134 19.64 -11.85 0.76
CA LEU A 134 20.79 -12.23 -0.05
C LEU A 134 21.75 -11.05 -0.26
N THR A 135 21.23 -9.85 -0.54
CA THR A 135 22.02 -8.62 -0.67
C THR A 135 22.81 -8.33 0.61
N LEU A 136 22.15 -8.38 1.77
CA LEU A 136 22.81 -8.26 3.07
C LEU A 136 23.86 -9.35 3.28
N SER A 137 23.53 -10.61 2.99
CA SER A 137 24.45 -11.75 3.13
C SER A 137 25.72 -11.57 2.29
N VAL A 138 25.60 -11.09 1.05
CA VAL A 138 26.74 -10.82 0.16
C VAL A 138 27.58 -9.64 0.66
N LEU A 139 26.95 -8.57 1.17
CA LEU A 139 27.64 -7.41 1.75
C LEU A 139 28.44 -7.78 3.01
N VAL A 140 27.82 -8.56 3.90
CA VAL A 140 28.45 -9.06 5.13
C VAL A 140 29.58 -10.03 4.80
N HIS A 141 29.37 -10.99 3.90
CA HIS A 141 30.38 -11.98 3.52
C HIS A 141 31.64 -11.35 2.90
N LYS A 142 31.51 -10.24 2.17
CA LYS A 142 32.65 -9.51 1.60
C LYS A 142 33.34 -8.55 2.60
N SER A 143 32.89 -8.48 3.86
CA SER A 143 33.32 -7.49 4.84
C SER A 143 33.16 -6.04 4.36
N ARG A 144 32.14 -5.79 3.52
CA ARG A 144 31.83 -4.47 2.93
C ARG A 144 30.57 -3.85 3.51
N PHE A 145 29.89 -4.53 4.43
CA PHE A 145 28.66 -4.06 5.06
C PHE A 145 28.90 -2.86 5.97
N ASP A 146 28.14 -1.80 5.76
CA ASP A 146 28.00 -0.65 6.65
C ASP A 146 26.51 -0.48 6.96
N ALA A 147 26.13 -0.74 8.21
CA ALA A 147 24.73 -0.73 8.64
C ALA A 147 24.11 0.67 8.58
N VAL A 148 24.89 1.73 8.81
CA VAL A 148 24.40 3.13 8.81
C VAL A 148 24.10 3.54 7.38
N ALA A 149 25.05 3.31 6.47
CA ALA A 149 24.87 3.55 5.04
C ALA A 149 23.67 2.75 4.48
N PHE A 150 23.56 1.47 4.85
CA PHE A 150 22.47 0.61 4.38
C PHE A 150 21.09 1.11 4.87
N LEU A 151 20.97 1.48 6.15
CA LEU A 151 19.70 1.98 6.71
C LEU A 151 19.30 3.34 6.11
N ILE A 152 20.27 4.23 5.85
CA ILE A 152 20.01 5.50 5.15
C ILE A 152 19.43 5.23 3.76
N GLY A 153 20.07 4.38 2.95
CA GLY A 153 19.56 4.01 1.62
C GLY A 153 18.17 3.35 1.66
N LEU A 154 17.92 2.50 2.66
CA LEU A 154 16.61 1.85 2.85
C LEU A 154 15.51 2.87 3.23
N SER A 155 15.86 3.92 3.96
CA SER A 155 14.93 4.95 4.43
C SER A 155 14.47 5.94 3.34
N VAL A 156 15.19 6.03 2.22
CA VAL A 156 14.91 6.99 1.14
C VAL A 156 13.46 6.90 0.66
N ILE A 157 12.98 5.69 0.34
CA ILE A 157 11.63 5.52 -0.20
C ILE A 157 10.51 5.85 0.80
N PRO A 158 10.47 5.33 2.04
CA PRO A 158 9.42 5.72 2.98
C PRO A 158 9.45 7.22 3.32
N LEU A 159 10.64 7.84 3.44
CA LEU A 159 10.75 9.28 3.66
C LEU A 159 10.26 10.09 2.46
N SER A 160 10.76 9.81 1.25
CA SER A 160 10.30 10.48 0.02
C SER A 160 8.80 10.27 -0.25
N GLY A 161 8.24 9.12 0.14
CA GLY A 161 6.81 8.85 0.07
C GLY A 161 6.01 9.71 1.05
N LEU A 162 6.50 9.89 2.27
CA LEU A 162 5.90 10.78 3.27
C LEU A 162 5.95 12.25 2.82
N PHE A 163 7.11 12.74 2.38
CA PHE A 163 7.24 14.08 1.81
C PHE A 163 6.32 14.26 0.60
N GLY A 164 6.32 13.29 -0.32
CA GLY A 164 5.39 13.27 -1.45
C GLY A 164 3.93 13.41 -1.01
N ALA A 165 3.48 12.62 -0.04
CA ALA A 165 2.11 12.71 0.48
C ALA A 165 1.79 14.08 1.09
N VAL A 166 2.70 14.68 1.86
CA VAL A 166 2.54 16.01 2.46
C VAL A 166 2.48 17.11 1.39
N PHE A 167 3.40 17.12 0.44
CA PHE A 167 3.43 18.12 -0.64
C PHE A 167 2.26 17.96 -1.62
N LEU A 168 1.90 16.74 -2.01
CA LEU A 168 0.73 16.52 -2.87
C LEU A 168 -0.59 16.85 -2.15
N LYS A 169 -0.71 16.63 -0.84
CA LYS A 169 -1.90 17.08 -0.08
C LYS A 169 -2.04 18.62 -0.12
N LYS A 170 -0.92 19.34 -0.10
CA LYS A 170 -0.91 20.82 -0.21
C LYS A 170 -1.37 21.29 -1.60
N ASP A 171 -0.98 20.61 -2.68
CA ASP A 171 -1.51 20.87 -4.04
C ASP A 171 -3.04 20.69 -4.08
N PHE A 172 -3.59 19.63 -3.45
CA PHE A 172 -5.03 19.35 -3.47
C PHE A 172 -5.89 20.37 -2.71
N TYR A 173 -5.44 20.87 -1.56
CA TYR A 173 -6.20 21.87 -0.79
C TYR A 173 -6.14 23.27 -1.43
N GLY A 174 -5.00 23.65 -2.02
CA GLY A 174 -4.84 24.96 -2.67
C GLY A 174 -5.59 25.15 -3.99
N THR A 175 -6.39 24.18 -4.44
CA THR A 175 -7.21 24.28 -5.67
C THR A 175 -8.70 24.57 -5.38
N TYR A 176 -9.09 24.71 -4.10
CA TYR A 176 -10.45 25.08 -3.67
C TYR A 176 -10.55 26.55 -3.18
N GLU A 177 -9.52 27.34 -3.41
CA GLU A 177 -9.37 28.70 -2.84
C GLU A 177 -9.02 29.75 -3.93
N SER A 178 -9.37 29.47 -5.20
CA SER A 178 -9.10 30.31 -6.38
C SER A 178 -10.25 30.32 -7.38
#